data_AF-A0A963CNN4-F1
#
_entry.id   AF-A0A963CNN4-F1
#
_cell.length_a   1.000
_cell.length_b   1.000
_cell.length_c   1.000
_cell.angle_alpha   90.00
_cell.angle_beta   90.00
_cell.angle_gamma   90.00
#
_symmetry.space_group_name_H-M   'P 1'
#
loop_
_entity.id
_entity.type
_entity.pdbx_description
1 polymer ?
#
loop_
_entity_poly.entity_id
_entity_poly.type
_entity_poly.pdbx_seq_one_letter_code
_entity_poly.pdbx_strand_id
1 'polypeptide(L)'
;MQSINKNEVVGVRLTENESASPQGIHPRQRGGKVRAACRSTRYLREGVKSVLISLVWIVMPIITPTTAWADYKSDIGFTALQAELGIGIPFGRSIVVTHTEAKVMTTPEGGDASQAVATWVPNPAHPDLVGKTLFNSSTPVPSLYSGHATSVGALFYGNNASISSGIEWVESYLADHWIDSGLLLGGMGDLAPRSTASRVANHSWIGNTDNTRAGDLLRRLDWLIDRDEFIQVVGLSNGATNPPLLAGAYNALAVGRTDGRHGLGSGFVDEIYSAGRTKPDLVVPQGTTSAAAPVVAAASVLLAEHGQNSVELSSDPEFSSKYNRLNMQIFNASRSEVIKAVLMAGADRSTGNSTGFDITDYRQTAENQTDNGLDRRFGAGQLNIFNSYHILDAGEQNSIEDKPATSGAINLSGFDYDPRFGGLNNSNGRATYQFSTGPGNSRINAALVWNIQIDSGDNNAFTGLATLHDLDLLLYDITGSEALLVAHSSSRIENSEHIWSALESNRRYLLRVQANESGGAFLWDYALAWRIEVDSDGDGIPDNFDNCTLRSNPAQTDTDNDGYGNSCDPDYDNNLVVNFNDFIIMRNAFYQVNQNIDLDGNGIVNFADMAILRQLLYQAPGPSGLAP
;
A
#
# COMPACT_ATOMS: atom_id res chain seq x y z
N MET A 1 31.85 -22.07 -46.12
CA MET A 1 32.65 -21.78 -47.33
C MET A 1 32.66 -20.28 -47.55
N GLN A 2 33.88 -19.70 -47.58
CA GLN A 2 34.30 -18.41 -48.15
C GLN A 2 33.56 -17.11 -47.74
N SER A 3 34.20 -15.95 -47.56
CA SER A 3 35.51 -15.52 -47.05
C SER A 3 35.58 -14.00 -47.32
N ILE A 4 35.94 -13.23 -46.28
CA ILE A 4 36.96 -12.15 -46.30
C ILE A 4 36.70 -10.92 -47.19
N ASN A 5 36.62 -9.73 -46.58
CA ASN A 5 37.70 -8.75 -46.78
C ASN A 5 37.93 -7.78 -45.60
N LYS A 6 39.21 -7.47 -45.42
CA LYS A 6 39.88 -6.78 -44.31
C LYS A 6 40.38 -5.39 -44.75
N ASN A 7 40.53 -4.53 -43.74
CA ASN A 7 41.55 -3.48 -43.55
C ASN A 7 41.57 -2.21 -44.43
N GLU A 8 41.57 -1.05 -43.76
CA GLU A 8 42.74 -0.17 -43.77
C GLU A 8 42.82 0.71 -42.50
N VAL A 9 44.06 0.99 -42.08
CA VAL A 9 44.54 1.69 -40.87
C VAL A 9 45.51 2.77 -41.33
N VAL A 10 45.46 4.00 -40.78
CA VAL A 10 46.60 4.89 -40.40
C VAL A 10 45.99 6.03 -39.54
N GLY A 11 46.31 6.19 -38.24
CA GLY A 11 47.39 7.03 -37.67
C GLY A 11 46.88 8.46 -37.41
N VAL A 12 46.97 9.11 -36.24
CA VAL A 12 48.18 9.46 -35.47
C VAL A 12 47.77 9.92 -34.05
N ARG A 13 48.61 9.60 -33.05
CA ARG A 13 48.54 9.98 -31.61
C ARG A 13 49.56 11.09 -31.31
N LEU A 14 49.56 11.58 -30.04
CA LEU A 14 50.43 12.55 -29.34
C LEU A 14 49.68 13.88 -29.11
N THR A 15 49.51 14.40 -27.89
CA THR A 15 50.53 14.69 -26.86
C THR A 15 49.93 14.85 -25.44
N GLU A 16 50.60 14.30 -24.43
CA GLU A 16 50.67 14.85 -23.06
C GLU A 16 52.12 14.71 -22.58
N ASN A 17 52.72 15.81 -22.08
CA ASN A 17 53.49 15.83 -20.83
C ASN A 17 54.01 17.24 -20.47
N GLU A 18 53.72 17.61 -19.22
CA GLU A 18 54.58 18.20 -18.19
C GLU A 18 55.42 19.46 -18.45
N SER A 19 55.27 20.45 -17.55
CA SER A 19 56.41 21.17 -16.97
C SER A 19 56.09 21.69 -15.56
N ALA A 20 57.14 21.84 -14.76
CA ALA A 20 57.15 21.68 -13.30
C ALA A 20 57.59 22.94 -12.52
N SER A 21 57.28 22.92 -11.21
CA SER A 21 58.03 23.48 -10.05
C SER A 21 58.16 25.02 -9.91
N PRO A 22 58.42 25.57 -8.69
CA PRO A 22 59.65 25.36 -7.93
C PRO A 22 59.51 25.13 -6.40
N GLN A 23 60.62 24.65 -5.83
CA GLN A 23 60.89 24.32 -4.42
C GLN A 23 61.16 25.54 -3.50
N GLY A 24 60.69 25.43 -2.24
CA GLY A 24 61.44 25.45 -0.97
C GLY A 24 62.42 26.59 -0.59
N ILE A 25 62.19 27.22 0.57
CA ILE A 25 63.22 27.81 1.46
C ILE A 25 62.86 27.53 2.95
N HIS A 26 63.90 27.43 3.78
CA HIS A 26 64.06 26.70 5.03
C HIS A 26 64.04 27.64 6.30
N PRO A 27 64.49 27.26 7.53
CA PRO A 27 63.72 27.31 8.78
C PRO A 27 64.29 28.25 9.89
N ARG A 28 63.66 28.27 11.09
CA ARG A 28 64.20 28.52 12.47
C ARG A 28 63.14 29.26 13.33
N GLN A 29 63.10 29.23 14.67
CA GLN A 29 63.47 28.35 15.78
C GLN A 29 63.04 29.10 17.07
N ARG A 30 62.63 28.35 18.11
CA ARG A 30 62.65 28.70 19.57
C ARG A 30 61.75 29.88 19.99
N GLY A 31 61.09 29.91 21.14
CA GLY A 31 61.14 29.11 22.37
C GLY A 31 60.66 30.03 23.50
N GLY A 32 60.02 29.51 24.55
CA GLY A 32 59.72 30.32 25.73
C GLY A 32 58.60 29.78 26.61
N LYS A 33 58.96 28.97 27.61
CA LYS A 33 58.15 28.52 28.75
C LYS A 33 57.80 29.68 29.69
N VAL A 34 56.77 29.50 30.53
CA VAL A 34 56.72 29.60 32.03
C VAL A 34 55.24 29.86 32.41
N ARG A 35 54.48 28.86 32.91
CA ARG A 35 54.30 28.38 34.30
C ARG A 35 53.61 29.35 35.29
N ALA A 36 52.50 28.84 35.83
CA ALA A 36 52.11 28.77 37.24
C ALA A 36 51.27 29.89 37.91
N ALA A 37 50.00 29.55 38.14
CA ALA A 37 49.37 29.27 39.44
C ALA A 37 48.98 30.40 40.44
N CYS A 38 47.71 30.30 40.85
CA CYS A 38 47.21 30.21 42.24
C CYS A 38 46.65 31.47 42.95
N ARG A 39 45.47 31.21 43.59
CA ARG A 39 44.87 31.84 44.80
C ARG A 39 44.33 33.27 44.67
N SER A 40 43.27 33.71 45.36
CA SER A 40 42.21 33.14 46.23
C SER A 40 41.37 34.33 46.74
N THR A 41 40.35 34.05 47.58
CA THR A 41 39.66 34.95 48.57
C THR A 41 38.56 35.91 48.06
N ARG A 42 37.40 36.15 48.72
CA ARG A 42 36.73 35.63 49.96
C ARG A 42 35.38 36.36 50.15
N TYR A 43 34.32 35.63 50.55
CA TYR A 43 33.14 35.96 51.40
C TYR A 43 32.20 37.16 51.12
N LEU A 44 30.88 36.90 51.22
CA LEU A 44 30.00 37.40 52.29
C LEU A 44 28.72 36.54 52.40
N ARG A 45 28.34 36.20 53.64
CA ARG A 45 27.05 35.60 54.04
C ARG A 45 26.12 36.74 54.46
N GLU A 46 24.84 36.68 54.09
CA GLU A 46 23.70 37.01 54.96
C GLU A 46 22.49 36.20 54.52
N GLY A 47 21.62 35.83 55.48
CA GLY A 47 20.42 35.04 55.24
C GLY A 47 19.17 35.79 55.64
N VAL A 48 18.06 35.54 54.94
CA VAL A 48 16.69 35.80 55.41
C VAL A 48 15.77 34.70 54.87
N LYS A 49 14.85 34.26 55.74
CA LYS A 49 13.85 33.20 55.55
C LYS A 49 12.65 33.66 54.69
N SER A 50 12.15 32.72 53.89
CA SER A 50 10.74 32.44 53.56
C SER A 50 9.84 33.54 52.95
N VAL A 51 9.52 33.37 51.66
CA VAL A 51 8.14 33.52 51.12
C VAL A 51 7.96 32.44 50.04
N LEU A 52 6.99 31.54 50.24
CA LEU A 52 6.50 30.62 49.20
C LEU A 52 5.74 31.42 48.15
N ILE A 53 6.17 31.37 46.90
CA ILE A 53 5.34 31.69 45.74
C ILE A 53 5.33 30.42 44.87
N SER A 54 4.21 29.71 44.89
CA SER A 54 3.96 28.58 43.99
C SER A 54 3.80 29.11 42.57
N LEU A 55 4.89 29.13 41.81
CA LEU A 55 4.85 29.25 40.35
C LEU A 55 4.51 27.87 39.77
N VAL A 56 3.25 27.72 39.39
CA VAL A 56 2.80 26.64 38.50
C VAL A 56 3.57 26.83 37.19
N TRP A 57 4.54 25.95 36.94
CA TRP A 57 5.14 25.80 35.63
C TRP A 57 4.08 25.21 34.72
N ILE A 58 3.42 26.05 33.93
CA ILE A 58 2.75 25.60 32.72
C ILE A 58 3.88 25.16 31.78
N VAL A 59 4.14 23.85 31.77
CA VAL A 59 4.95 23.22 30.73
C VAL A 59 4.10 23.30 29.47
N MET A 60 4.26 24.37 28.69
CA MET A 60 3.85 24.34 27.29
C MET A 60 4.67 23.23 26.63
N PRO A 61 4.04 22.21 26.02
CA PRO A 61 4.79 21.27 25.21
C PRO A 61 5.41 22.07 24.07
N ILE A 62 6.74 22.10 24.03
CA ILE A 62 7.47 22.56 22.85
C ILE A 62 7.18 21.50 21.80
N ILE A 63 6.19 21.77 20.95
CA ILE A 63 5.99 21.02 19.71
C ILE A 63 7.17 21.41 18.83
N THR A 64 8.24 20.62 18.86
CA THR A 64 9.26 20.70 17.83
C THR A 64 8.63 20.18 16.55
N PRO A 65 8.64 20.94 15.43
CA PRO A 65 8.21 20.40 14.16
C PRO A 65 9.07 19.18 13.85
N THR A 66 8.43 18.01 13.78
CA THR A 66 9.07 16.80 13.29
C THR A 66 9.28 17.00 11.80
N THR A 67 10.51 17.27 11.39
CA THR A 67 10.89 17.13 9.98
C THR A 67 10.72 15.65 9.62
N ALA A 68 9.62 15.31 8.94
CA ALA A 68 9.42 14.00 8.36
C ALA A 68 10.46 13.80 7.26
N TRP A 69 11.30 12.78 7.38
CA TRP A 69 12.10 12.32 6.24
C TRP A 69 11.15 11.46 5.42
N ALA A 70 10.84 11.88 4.20
CA ALA A 70 9.97 11.10 3.32
C ALA A 70 10.70 9.80 2.93
N ASP A 71 10.24 8.70 3.52
CA ASP A 71 10.53 7.33 3.08
C ASP A 71 9.25 6.70 2.52
N TYR A 72 9.33 5.48 1.98
CA TYR A 72 8.19 4.72 1.46
C TYR A 72 6.91 4.75 2.33
N LYS A 73 7.02 4.91 3.65
CA LYS A 73 5.91 5.10 4.60
C LYS A 73 5.06 6.32 4.29
N SER A 74 5.70 7.43 3.90
CA SER A 74 4.99 8.61 3.42
C SER A 74 4.30 8.32 2.10
N ASP A 75 5.01 7.67 1.18
CA ASP A 75 4.53 7.36 -0.18
C ASP A 75 3.31 6.41 -0.17
N ILE A 76 3.19 5.55 0.83
CA ILE A 76 2.03 4.66 1.02
C ILE A 76 0.97 5.22 1.98
N GLY A 77 1.06 6.49 2.39
CA GLY A 77 0.09 7.14 3.27
C GLY A 77 0.17 6.77 4.76
N PHE A 78 1.15 5.96 5.19
CA PHE A 78 1.28 5.56 6.60
C PHE A 78 1.61 6.75 7.52
N THR A 79 2.45 7.69 7.07
CA THR A 79 2.79 8.87 7.88
C THR A 79 1.55 9.72 8.17
N ALA A 80 0.67 9.92 7.18
CA ALA A 80 -0.59 10.63 7.37
C ALA A 80 -1.51 9.88 8.34
N LEU A 81 -1.64 8.55 8.18
CA LEU A 81 -2.45 7.72 9.07
C LEU A 81 -1.93 7.76 10.52
N GLN A 82 -0.60 7.73 10.69
CA GLN A 82 0.02 7.84 12.00
C GLN A 82 -0.18 9.22 12.62
N ALA A 83 -0.17 10.29 11.83
CA ALA A 83 -0.47 11.64 12.31
C ALA A 83 -1.92 11.76 12.78
N GLU A 84 -2.86 11.13 12.07
CA GLU A 84 -4.29 11.14 12.41
C GLU A 84 -4.59 10.31 13.68
N LEU A 85 -4.16 9.04 13.70
CA LEU A 85 -4.54 8.10 14.75
C LEU A 85 -3.63 8.18 15.99
N GLY A 86 -2.43 8.73 15.85
CA GLY A 86 -1.43 8.80 16.92
C GLY A 86 -1.14 7.44 17.55
N ILE A 87 -1.35 7.32 18.87
CA ILE A 87 -1.14 6.07 19.61
C ILE A 87 -2.20 4.99 19.34
N GLY A 88 -3.30 5.35 18.68
CA GLY A 88 -4.41 4.44 18.36
C GLY A 88 -4.18 3.62 17.10
N ILE A 89 -3.13 3.91 16.31
CA ILE A 89 -2.85 3.18 15.07
C ILE A 89 -2.59 1.68 15.38
N PRO A 90 -3.22 0.74 14.66
CA PRO A 90 -2.89 -0.67 14.76
C PRO A 90 -1.44 -0.91 14.31
N PHE A 91 -0.74 -1.83 14.97
CA PHE A 91 0.68 -2.09 14.71
C PHE A 91 1.05 -3.58 14.79
N GLY A 92 0.05 -4.48 14.82
CA GLY A 92 0.18 -5.92 14.63
C GLY A 92 0.47 -6.74 15.88
N ARG A 93 0.20 -6.22 17.09
CA ARG A 93 0.55 -6.90 18.35
C ARG A 93 -0.23 -8.18 18.57
N SER A 94 -1.49 -8.23 18.16
CA SER A 94 -2.35 -9.41 18.33
C SER A 94 -2.19 -10.44 17.20
N ILE A 95 -1.33 -10.16 16.22
CA ILE A 95 -1.24 -10.94 14.98
C ILE A 95 0.05 -11.76 14.94
N VAL A 96 -0.10 -13.08 14.84
CA VAL A 96 1.01 -14.00 14.52
C VAL A 96 1.20 -14.00 13.00
N VAL A 97 2.45 -14.00 12.55
CA VAL A 97 2.79 -13.98 11.13
C VAL A 97 3.72 -15.11 10.71
N THR A 98 3.66 -15.45 9.43
CA THR A 98 4.57 -16.41 8.80
C THR A 98 5.53 -15.69 7.84
N HIS A 99 6.81 -15.97 7.96
CA HIS A 99 7.86 -15.47 7.08
C HIS A 99 8.52 -16.65 6.38
N THR A 100 8.24 -16.81 5.10
CA THR A 100 8.78 -17.92 4.30
C THR A 100 9.83 -17.41 3.32
N GLU A 101 11.02 -18.03 3.32
CA GLU A 101 12.16 -17.62 2.50
C GLU A 101 12.81 -18.80 1.77
N ALA A 102 13.30 -18.54 0.55
CA ALA A 102 14.11 -19.51 -0.17
C ALA A 102 15.50 -19.64 0.46
N LYS A 103 16.11 -20.83 0.34
CA LYS A 103 17.48 -21.03 0.80
C LYS A 103 18.45 -20.18 -0.03
N VAL A 104 19.34 -19.48 0.65
CA VAL A 104 20.51 -18.81 0.07
C VAL A 104 21.79 -19.35 0.71
N MET A 105 22.86 -19.45 -0.09
CA MET A 105 24.16 -19.89 0.38
C MET A 105 24.89 -18.71 1.03
N THR A 106 25.17 -18.82 2.32
CA THR A 106 25.84 -17.77 3.09
C THR A 106 27.20 -18.26 3.57
N THR A 107 28.24 -17.50 3.24
CA THR A 107 29.60 -17.74 3.70
C THR A 107 29.81 -17.08 5.07
N PRO A 108 30.40 -17.80 6.05
CA PRO A 108 30.80 -17.19 7.32
C PRO A 108 31.71 -15.99 7.13
N GLU A 109 31.68 -15.02 8.04
CA GLU A 109 32.57 -13.86 7.98
C GLU A 109 34.05 -14.30 7.99
N GLY A 110 34.82 -13.79 7.03
CA GLY A 110 36.23 -14.19 6.82
C GLY A 110 36.44 -15.58 6.22
N GLY A 111 35.36 -16.29 5.88
CA GLY A 111 35.38 -17.59 5.21
C GLY A 111 35.38 -17.49 3.69
N ASP A 112 35.53 -18.65 3.03
CA ASP A 112 35.46 -18.76 1.57
C ASP A 112 34.18 -19.49 1.09
N ALA A 113 33.96 -19.50 -0.23
CA ALA A 113 32.76 -20.09 -0.83
C ALA A 113 32.59 -21.60 -0.55
N SER A 114 33.66 -22.33 -0.23
CA SER A 114 33.58 -23.76 0.12
C SER A 114 32.97 -24.00 1.50
N GLN A 115 32.92 -22.96 2.34
CA GLN A 115 32.34 -22.97 3.69
C GLN A 115 30.91 -22.44 3.71
N ALA A 116 30.31 -22.13 2.55
CA ALA A 116 28.97 -21.62 2.47
C ALA A 116 27.94 -22.65 2.97
N VAL A 117 26.97 -22.19 3.76
CA VAL A 117 25.88 -23.02 4.28
C VAL A 117 24.53 -22.47 3.83
N ALA A 118 23.53 -23.34 3.69
CA ALA A 118 22.18 -22.91 3.36
C ALA A 118 21.55 -22.16 4.54
N THR A 119 20.99 -20.98 4.27
CA THR A 119 20.34 -20.10 5.24
C THR A 119 19.04 -19.55 4.66
N TRP A 120 18.08 -19.27 5.54
CA TRP A 120 16.77 -18.69 5.18
C TRP A 120 16.16 -17.92 6.35
N VAL A 121 16.60 -18.18 7.59
CA VAL A 121 16.10 -17.48 8.76
C VAL A 121 16.78 -16.09 8.90
N PRO A 122 16.03 -15.07 9.32
CA PRO A 122 16.55 -13.72 9.58
C PRO A 122 17.45 -13.67 10.83
N ASN A 123 18.32 -12.66 10.91
CA ASN A 123 19.19 -12.42 12.07
C ASN A 123 18.43 -11.71 13.21
N PRO A 124 18.12 -12.38 14.34
CA PRO A 124 17.39 -11.78 15.45
C PRO A 124 18.19 -10.67 16.17
N ALA A 125 19.51 -10.59 15.96
CA ALA A 125 20.34 -9.53 16.53
C ALA A 125 20.33 -8.23 15.71
N HIS A 126 19.70 -8.21 14.52
CA HIS A 126 19.56 -6.99 13.74
C HIS A 126 18.69 -5.97 14.49
N PRO A 127 19.02 -4.66 14.53
CA PRO A 127 18.28 -3.67 15.33
C PRO A 127 16.77 -3.64 15.11
N ASP A 128 16.32 -3.84 13.87
CA ASP A 128 14.89 -3.96 13.57
C ASP A 128 14.22 -5.22 14.14
N LEU A 129 14.98 -6.28 14.40
CA LEU A 129 14.43 -7.58 14.80
C LEU A 129 14.66 -7.89 16.28
N VAL A 130 15.37 -7.03 17.01
CA VAL A 130 15.56 -7.18 18.46
C VAL A 130 14.21 -7.15 19.16
N GLY A 131 13.97 -8.12 20.05
CA GLY A 131 12.72 -8.25 20.81
C GLY A 131 11.63 -9.05 20.09
N LYS A 132 11.80 -9.38 18.82
CA LYS A 132 10.92 -10.29 18.08
C LYS A 132 11.20 -11.73 18.46
N THR A 133 10.15 -12.54 18.56
CA THR A 133 10.26 -13.97 18.79
C THR A 133 10.18 -14.71 17.46
N LEU A 134 11.34 -15.14 16.94
CA LEU A 134 11.47 -15.80 15.65
C LEU A 134 11.56 -17.32 15.85
N PHE A 135 10.49 -18.03 15.52
CA PHE A 135 10.44 -19.49 15.58
C PHE A 135 10.93 -20.08 14.27
N ASN A 136 11.98 -20.90 14.29
CA ASN A 136 12.29 -21.69 13.11
C ASN A 136 11.35 -22.89 13.03
N SER A 137 10.47 -22.86 12.03
CA SER A 137 9.46 -23.89 11.77
C SER A 137 9.90 -24.88 10.68
N SER A 138 11.17 -24.85 10.29
CA SER A 138 11.77 -25.73 9.28
C SER A 138 12.94 -26.54 9.80
N THR A 139 13.14 -27.70 9.17
CA THR A 139 14.30 -28.57 9.41
C THR A 139 15.19 -28.67 8.16
N PRO A 140 16.53 -28.78 8.30
CA PRO A 140 17.30 -28.63 9.55
C PRO A 140 17.25 -27.19 10.10
N VAL A 141 17.82 -26.92 11.27
CA VAL A 141 18.02 -25.54 11.76
C VAL A 141 19.32 -24.99 11.17
N PRO A 142 19.33 -23.81 10.53
CA PRO A 142 20.54 -23.28 9.90
C PRO A 142 21.49 -22.75 10.97
N SER A 143 22.79 -22.84 10.70
CA SER A 143 23.86 -22.37 11.60
C SER A 143 24.21 -20.90 11.42
N LEU A 144 23.72 -20.26 10.34
CA LEU A 144 23.92 -18.86 9.99
C LEU A 144 22.59 -18.20 9.61
N TYR A 145 22.59 -16.88 9.56
CA TYR A 145 21.43 -16.06 9.22
C TYR A 145 21.51 -15.55 7.77
N SER A 146 20.35 -15.41 7.13
CA SER A 146 20.23 -14.85 5.78
C SER A 146 20.08 -13.33 5.84
N GLY A 147 20.94 -12.60 5.13
CA GLY A 147 20.83 -11.14 4.97
C GLY A 147 19.57 -10.73 4.19
N HIS A 148 19.17 -11.52 3.19
CA HIS A 148 17.93 -11.32 2.44
C HIS A 148 16.72 -11.41 3.38
N ALA A 149 16.59 -12.53 4.11
CA ALA A 149 15.52 -12.73 5.08
C ALA A 149 15.53 -11.65 6.17
N THR A 150 16.71 -11.20 6.61
CA THR A 150 16.80 -10.11 7.60
C THR A 150 16.19 -8.81 7.06
N SER A 151 16.47 -8.48 5.80
CA SER A 151 15.97 -7.25 5.15
C SER A 151 14.47 -7.32 4.89
N VAL A 152 13.98 -8.47 4.42
CA VAL A 152 12.54 -8.74 4.26
C VAL A 152 11.82 -8.65 5.60
N GLY A 153 12.38 -9.27 6.64
CA GLY A 153 11.84 -9.24 8.00
C GLY A 153 11.80 -7.82 8.58
N ALA A 154 12.78 -6.97 8.27
CA ALA A 154 12.78 -5.58 8.71
C ALA A 154 11.59 -4.80 8.12
N LEU A 155 11.29 -4.98 6.83
CA LEU A 155 10.14 -4.35 6.19
C LEU A 155 8.79 -4.95 6.64
N PHE A 156 8.75 -6.23 6.99
CA PHE A 156 7.51 -6.91 7.38
C PHE A 156 7.13 -6.65 8.84
N TYR A 157 8.06 -6.86 9.79
CA TYR A 157 7.78 -6.79 11.24
C TYR A 157 8.88 -6.06 12.02
N GLY A 158 9.78 -5.34 11.34
CA GLY A 158 10.87 -4.62 11.98
C GLY A 158 10.42 -3.44 12.85
N ASN A 159 11.17 -3.17 13.91
CA ASN A 159 10.87 -2.13 14.90
C ASN A 159 10.85 -0.71 14.31
N ASN A 160 11.73 -0.41 13.35
CA ASN A 160 11.82 0.92 12.74
C ASN A 160 11.32 0.90 11.30
N ALA A 161 11.73 -0.10 10.53
CA ALA A 161 11.39 -0.17 9.11
C ALA A 161 9.91 -0.49 8.88
N SER A 162 9.30 -1.48 9.54
CA SER A 162 7.90 -1.85 9.26
C SER A 162 6.87 -0.81 9.72
N ILE A 163 5.68 -0.85 9.09
CA ILE A 163 4.47 -0.17 9.55
C ILE A 163 3.69 -0.99 10.61
N SER A 164 4.01 -2.27 10.76
CA SER A 164 3.47 -3.18 11.79
C SER A 164 4.56 -3.56 12.78
N SER A 165 5.14 -2.54 13.40
CA SER A 165 6.32 -2.66 14.27
C SER A 165 6.04 -3.37 15.59
N GLY A 166 4.79 -3.67 15.96
CA GLY A 166 4.46 -4.41 17.18
C GLY A 166 4.13 -5.89 16.97
N ILE A 167 4.26 -6.44 15.75
CA ILE A 167 4.28 -7.90 15.55
C ILE A 167 5.37 -8.50 16.45
N GLU A 168 5.01 -9.40 17.36
CA GLU A 168 5.94 -10.03 18.30
C GLU A 168 6.33 -11.46 17.90
N TRP A 169 5.43 -12.21 17.25
CA TRP A 169 5.55 -13.66 17.02
C TRP A 169 5.62 -13.98 15.53
N VAL A 170 6.76 -14.54 15.10
CA VAL A 170 7.04 -14.84 13.69
C VAL A 170 7.40 -16.31 13.52
N GLU A 171 6.63 -17.04 12.73
CA GLU A 171 6.98 -18.38 12.25
C GLU A 171 7.84 -18.28 10.98
N SER A 172 9.12 -18.62 11.07
CA SER A 172 10.06 -18.58 9.95
C SER A 172 10.20 -19.96 9.30
N TYR A 173 9.98 -20.02 7.99
CA TYR A 173 10.06 -21.24 7.21
C TYR A 173 11.05 -21.16 6.06
N LEU A 174 11.71 -22.29 5.78
CA LEU A 174 12.33 -22.58 4.49
C LEU A 174 11.22 -22.90 3.48
N ALA A 175 11.21 -22.22 2.33
CA ALA A 175 10.21 -22.38 1.28
C ALA A 175 9.99 -23.84 0.86
N ASP A 176 11.04 -24.58 0.50
CA ASP A 176 10.95 -26.00 0.13
C ASP A 176 10.24 -26.84 1.21
N HIS A 177 10.62 -26.64 2.48
CA HIS A 177 10.00 -27.36 3.59
C HIS A 177 8.54 -26.94 3.78
N TRP A 178 8.23 -25.64 3.75
CA TRP A 178 6.87 -25.12 3.89
C TRP A 178 5.92 -25.70 2.84
N ILE A 179 6.38 -25.77 1.59
CA ILE A 179 5.63 -26.34 0.47
C ILE A 179 5.42 -27.85 0.66
N ASP A 180 6.50 -28.61 0.90
CA ASP A 180 6.45 -30.06 0.70
C ASP A 180 5.91 -30.84 1.90
N SER A 181 6.41 -30.56 3.11
CA SER A 181 6.16 -31.41 4.29
C SER A 181 5.87 -30.63 5.57
N GLY A 182 6.08 -29.31 5.53
CA GLY A 182 5.86 -28.36 6.60
C GLY A 182 4.39 -28.02 6.71
N LEU A 183 3.93 -27.01 5.96
CA LEU A 183 2.59 -26.43 6.14
C LEU A 183 1.64 -26.79 5.00
N LEU A 184 2.05 -26.55 3.75
CA LEU A 184 1.17 -26.69 2.58
C LEU A 184 0.92 -28.15 2.20
N LEU A 185 1.89 -29.03 2.45
CA LEU A 185 1.83 -30.48 2.18
C LEU A 185 1.60 -30.82 0.70
N GLY A 186 2.32 -30.14 -0.19
CA GLY A 186 2.23 -30.34 -1.63
C GLY A 186 2.40 -31.80 -2.06
N GLY A 187 1.51 -32.26 -2.93
CA GLY A 187 1.45 -33.60 -3.51
C GLY A 187 1.30 -34.73 -2.49
N MET A 188 0.79 -34.42 -1.30
CA MET A 188 0.48 -35.41 -0.26
C MET A 188 -0.95 -35.96 -0.40
N GLY A 189 -1.51 -35.96 -1.62
CA GLY A 189 -2.87 -36.42 -1.91
C GLY A 189 -3.93 -35.63 -1.14
N ASP A 190 -4.91 -36.31 -0.55
CA ASP A 190 -6.05 -35.66 0.12
C ASP A 190 -5.71 -35.13 1.53
N LEU A 191 -4.45 -35.20 1.95
CA LEU A 191 -4.02 -34.60 3.22
C LEU A 191 -4.14 -33.08 3.12
N ALA A 192 -5.05 -32.52 3.92
CA ALA A 192 -5.22 -31.08 4.00
C ALA A 192 -3.97 -30.40 4.56
N PRO A 193 -3.66 -29.18 4.08
CA PRO A 193 -2.60 -28.35 4.66
C PRO A 193 -2.73 -28.22 6.18
N ARG A 194 -1.62 -28.08 6.89
CA ARG A 194 -1.62 -27.91 8.35
C ARG A 194 -2.23 -26.57 8.73
N SER A 195 -2.91 -26.52 9.86
CA SER A 195 -3.39 -25.27 10.45
C SER A 195 -2.26 -24.53 11.18
N THR A 196 -2.34 -23.21 11.20
CA THR A 196 -1.42 -22.32 11.92
C THR A 196 -2.22 -21.21 12.61
N ALA A 197 -1.67 -20.65 13.69
CA ALA A 197 -2.22 -19.45 14.33
C ALA A 197 -1.91 -18.18 13.54
N SER A 198 -1.00 -18.24 12.56
CA SER A 198 -0.67 -17.11 11.71
C SER A 198 -1.88 -16.60 10.93
N ARG A 199 -1.98 -15.27 10.82
CA ARG A 199 -3.02 -14.59 10.02
C ARG A 199 -2.51 -14.07 8.69
N VAL A 200 -1.21 -13.73 8.61
CA VAL A 200 -0.58 -13.18 7.41
C VAL A 200 0.75 -13.88 7.16
N ALA A 201 0.98 -14.30 5.91
CA ALA A 201 2.25 -14.83 5.45
C ALA A 201 2.88 -13.94 4.39
N ASN A 202 4.20 -13.74 4.47
CA ASN A 202 4.99 -13.13 3.41
C ASN A 202 5.83 -14.18 2.68
N HIS A 203 5.79 -14.13 1.35
CA HIS A 203 6.56 -14.95 0.42
C HIS A 203 7.36 -14.06 -0.52
N SER A 204 8.59 -13.71 -0.11
CA SER A 204 9.51 -12.89 -0.90
C SER A 204 10.51 -13.72 -1.72
N TRP A 205 10.00 -14.78 -2.34
CA TRP A 205 10.76 -15.71 -3.16
C TRP A 205 9.93 -16.15 -4.38
N ILE A 206 10.62 -16.58 -5.42
CA ILE A 206 9.99 -17.14 -6.62
C ILE A 206 10.29 -18.63 -6.72
N GLY A 207 9.41 -19.37 -7.38
CA GLY A 207 9.62 -20.77 -7.70
C GLY A 207 8.85 -21.16 -8.94
N ASN A 208 9.16 -22.33 -9.48
CA ASN A 208 8.45 -22.93 -10.61
C ASN A 208 8.49 -24.45 -10.47
N THR A 209 7.51 -25.13 -11.05
CA THR A 209 7.42 -26.59 -11.11
C THR A 209 6.57 -27.00 -12.32
N ASP A 210 6.43 -28.29 -12.60
CA ASP A 210 5.49 -28.74 -13.63
C ASP A 210 4.03 -28.38 -13.27
N ASN A 211 3.17 -28.27 -14.29
CA ASN A 211 1.79 -27.84 -14.13
C ASN A 211 0.96 -28.73 -13.19
N THR A 212 1.24 -30.04 -13.11
CA THR A 212 0.51 -30.94 -12.20
C THR A 212 0.79 -30.56 -10.76
N ARG A 213 2.08 -30.39 -10.42
CA ARG A 213 2.49 -29.96 -9.08
C ARG A 213 2.00 -28.54 -8.80
N ALA A 214 2.13 -27.61 -9.74
CA ALA A 214 1.67 -26.23 -9.55
C ALA A 214 0.17 -26.18 -9.25
N GLY A 215 -0.65 -26.94 -9.98
CA GLY A 215 -2.10 -27.01 -9.76
C GLY A 215 -2.49 -27.52 -8.38
N ASP A 216 -1.77 -28.52 -7.83
CA ASP A 216 -1.97 -28.98 -6.45
C ASP A 216 -1.57 -27.91 -5.43
N LEU A 217 -0.41 -27.28 -5.60
CA LEU A 217 0.08 -26.25 -4.67
C LEU A 217 -0.83 -25.02 -4.61
N LEU A 218 -1.31 -24.56 -5.77
CA LEU A 218 -2.20 -23.40 -5.86
C LEU A 218 -3.54 -23.66 -5.17
N ARG A 219 -4.15 -24.82 -5.40
CA ARG A 219 -5.42 -25.20 -4.75
C ARG A 219 -5.27 -25.34 -3.24
N ARG A 220 -4.14 -25.86 -2.76
CA ARG A 220 -3.85 -25.93 -1.31
C ARG A 220 -3.71 -24.55 -0.70
N LEU A 221 -3.09 -23.61 -1.43
CA LEU A 221 -2.91 -22.25 -0.98
C LEU A 221 -4.26 -21.53 -0.90
N ASP A 222 -5.04 -21.60 -1.98
CA ASP A 222 -6.37 -20.99 -2.06
C ASP A 222 -7.31 -21.57 -1.00
N TRP A 223 -7.26 -22.88 -0.78
CA TRP A 223 -8.00 -23.56 0.29
C TRP A 223 -7.60 -23.06 1.67
N LEU A 224 -6.30 -22.86 1.96
CA LEU A 224 -5.87 -22.32 3.25
C LEU A 224 -6.35 -20.89 3.47
N ILE A 225 -6.32 -20.07 2.43
CA ILE A 225 -6.75 -18.68 2.50
C ILE A 225 -8.24 -18.63 2.82
N ASP A 226 -9.08 -19.35 2.07
CA ASP A 226 -10.51 -19.43 2.32
C ASP A 226 -10.82 -20.09 3.67
N ARG A 227 -10.32 -21.31 3.89
CA ARG A 227 -10.71 -22.13 5.04
C ARG A 227 -10.26 -21.53 6.37
N ASP A 228 -9.02 -21.08 6.44
CA ASP A 228 -8.39 -20.61 7.68
C ASP A 228 -8.27 -19.09 7.78
N GLU A 229 -8.72 -18.36 6.75
CA GLU A 229 -8.61 -16.91 6.65
C GLU A 229 -7.14 -16.46 6.75
N PHE A 230 -6.23 -17.25 6.17
CA PHE A 230 -4.78 -17.08 6.30
C PHE A 230 -4.22 -16.31 5.09
N ILE A 231 -4.16 -14.99 5.19
CA ILE A 231 -3.77 -14.07 4.12
C ILE A 231 -2.35 -14.39 3.63
N GLN A 232 -2.19 -14.62 2.32
CA GLN A 232 -0.90 -14.90 1.69
C GLN A 232 -0.49 -13.73 0.80
N VAL A 233 0.67 -13.14 1.08
CA VAL A 233 1.25 -12.06 0.28
C VAL A 233 2.49 -12.58 -0.43
N VAL A 234 2.50 -12.46 -1.76
CA VAL A 234 3.49 -13.10 -2.63
C VAL A 234 4.16 -12.06 -3.52
N GLY A 235 5.48 -11.97 -3.44
CA GLY A 235 6.27 -11.14 -4.35
C GLY A 235 6.35 -11.77 -5.75
N LEU A 236 6.16 -10.95 -6.79
CA LEU A 236 6.40 -11.37 -8.16
C LEU A 236 7.91 -11.50 -8.45
N SER A 237 8.28 -11.96 -9.64
CA SER A 237 9.68 -11.90 -10.10
C SER A 237 10.11 -10.45 -10.39
N ASN A 238 11.40 -10.15 -10.26
CA ASN A 238 11.98 -8.84 -10.58
C ASN A 238 12.18 -8.61 -12.11
N GLY A 239 11.29 -9.11 -12.96
CA GLY A 239 11.38 -8.99 -14.41
C GLY A 239 10.22 -9.65 -15.15
N ALA A 240 10.16 -9.56 -16.48
CA ALA A 240 8.96 -9.83 -17.29
C ALA A 240 8.37 -11.26 -17.21
N THR A 241 9.10 -12.25 -16.69
CA THR A 241 8.62 -13.63 -16.57
C THR A 241 8.00 -13.87 -15.21
N ASN A 242 6.69 -14.13 -15.14
CA ASN A 242 6.05 -14.55 -13.89
C ASN A 242 5.94 -16.08 -13.82
N PRO A 243 6.80 -16.78 -13.06
CA PRO A 243 6.68 -18.23 -12.96
C PRO A 243 5.41 -18.59 -12.17
N PRO A 244 4.61 -19.57 -12.65
CA PRO A 244 3.39 -19.99 -11.97
C PRO A 244 3.74 -20.87 -10.77
N LEU A 245 4.07 -20.24 -9.66
CA LEU A 245 3.94 -20.85 -8.35
C LEU A 245 2.94 -20.03 -7.54
N LEU A 246 3.28 -19.52 -6.35
CA LEU A 246 2.27 -18.93 -5.46
C LEU A 246 1.57 -17.68 -6.03
N ALA A 247 2.22 -16.93 -6.94
CA ALA A 247 1.61 -15.78 -7.60
C ALA A 247 0.44 -16.15 -8.55
N GLY A 248 0.34 -17.44 -8.90
CA GLY A 248 -0.79 -18.00 -9.64
C GLY A 248 -1.98 -18.39 -8.75
N ALA A 249 -1.98 -18.11 -7.46
CA ALA A 249 -3.17 -18.35 -6.63
C ALA A 249 -4.22 -17.26 -6.88
N TYR A 250 -5.51 -17.60 -6.79
CA TYR A 250 -6.59 -16.62 -6.90
C TYR A 250 -6.71 -15.78 -5.62
N ASN A 251 -6.63 -16.45 -4.48
CA ASN A 251 -6.96 -15.89 -3.18
C ASN A 251 -5.78 -15.12 -2.58
N ALA A 252 -4.56 -15.33 -3.10
CA ALA A 252 -3.36 -14.63 -2.65
C ALA A 252 -3.31 -13.17 -3.16
N LEU A 253 -2.54 -12.34 -2.46
CA LEU A 253 -2.15 -10.99 -2.85
C LEU A 253 -0.78 -11.03 -3.55
N ALA A 254 -0.76 -10.90 -4.87
CA ALA A 254 0.47 -10.81 -5.65
C ALA A 254 0.93 -9.36 -5.77
N VAL A 255 2.18 -9.11 -5.40
CA VAL A 255 2.71 -7.76 -5.23
C VAL A 255 3.82 -7.46 -6.23
N GLY A 256 3.66 -6.34 -6.93
CA GLY A 256 4.64 -5.78 -7.85
C GLY A 256 5.29 -4.49 -7.34
N ARG A 257 5.90 -3.75 -8.25
CA ARG A 257 6.65 -2.52 -8.00
C ARG A 257 6.10 -1.39 -8.84
N THR A 258 6.15 -0.16 -8.34
CA THR A 258 5.60 1.01 -9.06
C THR A 258 6.39 1.36 -10.32
N ASP A 259 7.60 0.83 -10.49
CA ASP A 259 8.36 0.97 -11.73
C ASP A 259 7.93 0.01 -12.84
N GLY A 260 6.97 -0.87 -12.56
CA GLY A 260 6.45 -1.86 -13.51
C GLY A 260 7.43 -2.98 -13.86
N ARG A 261 8.62 -3.04 -13.25
CA ARG A 261 9.66 -4.02 -13.56
C ARG A 261 9.53 -5.27 -12.70
N HIS A 262 8.40 -5.93 -12.89
CA HIS A 262 8.06 -7.22 -12.29
C HIS A 262 7.39 -8.16 -13.31
N GLY A 263 7.15 -9.41 -12.91
CA GLY A 263 6.47 -10.38 -13.74
C GLY A 263 5.02 -9.98 -14.00
N LEU A 264 4.53 -10.12 -15.22
CA LEU A 264 3.16 -9.74 -15.58
C LEU A 264 2.28 -10.96 -15.84
N GLY A 265 1.08 -10.91 -15.30
CA GLY A 265 0.00 -11.87 -15.50
C GLY A 265 0.26 -13.29 -14.97
N SER A 266 -0.75 -14.17 -15.09
CA SER A 266 -0.61 -15.59 -14.73
C SER A 266 -0.10 -16.44 -15.90
N GLY A 267 0.70 -17.47 -15.59
CA GLY A 267 1.04 -18.55 -16.50
C GLY A 267 -0.02 -19.65 -16.52
N PHE A 268 -0.07 -20.43 -17.60
CA PHE A 268 -1.01 -21.56 -17.73
C PHE A 268 -0.58 -22.71 -16.82
N VAL A 269 -1.48 -23.15 -15.94
CA VAL A 269 -1.32 -24.35 -15.11
C VAL A 269 -2.30 -25.42 -15.56
N ASP A 270 -3.60 -25.11 -15.54
CA ASP A 270 -4.67 -25.99 -16.00
C ASP A 270 -5.91 -25.18 -16.45
N GLU A 271 -7.05 -25.85 -16.64
CA GLU A 271 -8.31 -25.22 -17.11
C GLU A 271 -8.87 -24.18 -16.14
N ILE A 272 -8.67 -24.35 -14.82
CA ILE A 272 -9.13 -23.40 -13.80
C ILE A 272 -8.06 -22.35 -13.54
N TYR A 273 -6.82 -22.78 -13.33
CA TYR A 273 -5.66 -21.90 -13.15
C TYR A 273 -5.08 -21.53 -14.52
N SER A 274 -5.88 -20.77 -15.27
CA SER A 274 -5.59 -20.38 -16.63
C SER A 274 -4.53 -19.27 -16.72
N ALA A 275 -3.95 -19.13 -17.92
CA ALA A 275 -3.06 -18.01 -18.22
C ALA A 275 -3.85 -16.73 -18.47
N GLY A 276 -3.16 -15.60 -18.32
CA GLY A 276 -3.69 -14.30 -18.76
C GLY A 276 -4.48 -13.54 -17.70
N ARG A 277 -4.62 -14.06 -16.48
CA ARG A 277 -5.10 -13.27 -15.35
C ARG A 277 -4.16 -12.12 -15.07
N THR A 278 -4.69 -11.08 -14.49
CA THR A 278 -4.05 -9.83 -14.17
C THR A 278 -3.27 -10.01 -12.88
N LYS A 279 -1.95 -9.88 -12.99
CA LYS A 279 -1.02 -9.83 -11.87
C LYS A 279 0.04 -8.78 -12.20
N PRO A 280 0.42 -7.91 -11.25
CA PRO A 280 0.10 -7.92 -9.82
C PRO A 280 -1.35 -7.55 -9.48
N ASP A 281 -1.75 -7.84 -8.24
CA ASP A 281 -2.99 -7.30 -7.66
C ASP A 281 -2.78 -5.84 -7.22
N LEU A 282 -1.60 -5.50 -6.69
CA LEU A 282 -1.19 -4.13 -6.34
C LEU A 282 0.35 -3.94 -6.41
N VAL A 283 0.80 -2.69 -6.40
CA VAL A 283 2.23 -2.33 -6.41
C VAL A 283 2.65 -1.47 -5.22
N VAL A 284 3.95 -1.39 -4.96
CA VAL A 284 4.54 -0.58 -3.88
C VAL A 284 5.79 0.15 -4.40
N PRO A 285 6.13 1.35 -3.90
CA PRO A 285 7.32 2.10 -4.32
C PRO A 285 8.61 1.50 -3.76
N GLN A 286 8.96 0.31 -4.23
CA GLN A 286 10.12 -0.45 -3.79
C GLN A 286 11.01 -0.90 -4.95
N GLY A 287 12.30 -0.99 -4.67
CA GLY A 287 13.33 -1.36 -5.64
C GLY A 287 13.35 -2.85 -6.03
N THR A 288 12.69 -3.72 -5.26
CA THR A 288 12.53 -5.15 -5.56
C THR A 288 11.16 -5.65 -5.11
N THR A 289 10.68 -6.72 -5.72
CA THR A 289 9.44 -7.39 -5.30
C THR A 289 9.58 -8.05 -3.93
N SER A 290 10.80 -8.46 -3.55
CA SER A 290 11.12 -8.95 -2.20
C SER A 290 11.11 -7.85 -1.14
N ALA A 291 11.23 -6.57 -1.52
CA ALA A 291 10.97 -5.44 -0.64
C ALA A 291 9.50 -4.97 -0.70
N ALA A 292 8.81 -5.17 -1.83
CA ALA A 292 7.41 -4.79 -1.98
C ALA A 292 6.43 -5.70 -1.22
N ALA A 293 6.57 -7.02 -1.36
CA ALA A 293 5.71 -8.00 -0.69
C ALA A 293 5.61 -7.84 0.85
N PRO A 294 6.71 -7.66 1.61
CA PRO A 294 6.63 -7.51 3.05
C PRO A 294 5.92 -6.21 3.48
N VAL A 295 5.94 -5.16 2.66
CA VAL A 295 5.21 -3.91 2.93
C VAL A 295 3.71 -4.13 2.84
N VAL A 296 3.24 -4.85 1.81
CA VAL A 296 1.82 -5.22 1.71
C VAL A 296 1.42 -6.20 2.81
N ALA A 297 2.30 -7.15 3.17
CA ALA A 297 2.04 -8.06 4.28
C ALA A 297 1.88 -7.30 5.61
N ALA A 298 2.71 -6.28 5.87
CA ALA A 298 2.55 -5.41 7.03
C ALA A 298 1.21 -4.63 6.96
N ALA A 299 0.86 -4.07 5.80
CA ALA A 299 -0.43 -3.41 5.62
C ALA A 299 -1.62 -4.33 5.90
N SER A 300 -1.57 -5.58 5.42
CA SER A 300 -2.58 -6.61 5.73
C SER A 300 -2.66 -6.91 7.22
N VAL A 301 -1.53 -6.93 7.94
CA VAL A 301 -1.52 -7.11 9.41
C VAL A 301 -2.20 -5.95 10.12
N LEU A 302 -1.89 -4.71 9.73
CA LEU A 302 -2.49 -3.51 10.30
C LEU A 302 -4.01 -3.53 10.16
N LEU A 303 -4.51 -3.81 8.95
CA LEU A 303 -5.95 -3.85 8.68
C LEU A 303 -6.63 -5.07 9.34
N ALA A 304 -6.00 -6.24 9.32
CA ALA A 304 -6.54 -7.43 9.97
C ALA A 304 -6.62 -7.25 11.50
N GLU A 305 -5.64 -6.61 12.13
CA GLU A 305 -5.71 -6.26 13.56
C GLU A 305 -6.86 -5.27 13.83
N HIS A 306 -7.03 -4.24 13.01
CA HIS A 306 -8.13 -3.29 13.14
C HIS A 306 -9.48 -3.98 13.08
N GLY A 307 -9.74 -4.72 12.00
CA GLY A 307 -11.00 -5.43 11.81
C GLY A 307 -11.27 -6.50 12.88
N GLN A 308 -10.22 -7.12 13.43
CA GLN A 308 -10.35 -8.12 14.49
C GLN A 308 -10.68 -7.48 15.86
N ASN A 309 -10.18 -6.27 16.12
CA ASN A 309 -10.36 -5.58 17.40
C ASN A 309 -11.62 -4.69 17.43
N SER A 310 -12.13 -4.28 16.26
CA SER A 310 -13.31 -3.41 16.11
C SER A 310 -14.50 -4.23 15.59
N VAL A 311 -15.06 -5.05 16.48
CA VAL A 311 -16.12 -6.04 16.14
C VAL A 311 -17.37 -5.40 15.54
N GLU A 312 -17.64 -4.14 15.88
CA GLU A 312 -18.73 -3.32 15.36
C GLU A 312 -18.61 -3.03 13.87
N LEU A 313 -17.41 -3.12 13.30
CA LEU A 313 -17.20 -2.97 11.85
C LEU A 313 -17.81 -4.14 11.07
N SER A 314 -18.08 -5.28 11.72
CA SER A 314 -18.75 -6.43 11.11
C SER A 314 -20.21 -6.48 11.55
N SER A 315 -21.08 -5.93 10.72
CA SER A 315 -22.48 -5.64 11.02
C SER A 315 -23.48 -6.43 10.16
N ASP A 316 -23.00 -7.32 9.28
CA ASP A 316 -23.84 -8.15 8.44
C ASP A 316 -24.87 -8.94 9.28
N PRO A 317 -26.17 -8.88 8.92
CA PRO A 317 -27.24 -9.47 9.71
C PRO A 317 -27.29 -11.00 9.62
N GLU A 318 -26.67 -11.61 8.61
CA GLU A 318 -26.63 -13.05 8.41
C GLU A 318 -25.42 -13.69 9.10
N PHE A 319 -24.23 -13.17 8.84
CA PHE A 319 -22.97 -13.65 9.39
C PHE A 319 -21.98 -12.50 9.62
N SER A 320 -21.72 -12.15 10.89
CA SER A 320 -20.69 -11.14 11.23
C SER A 320 -19.30 -11.73 11.50
N SER A 321 -19.17 -13.06 11.58
CA SER A 321 -17.89 -13.75 11.82
C SER A 321 -17.94 -15.24 11.47
N LYS A 322 -16.77 -15.87 11.33
CA LYS A 322 -16.60 -17.34 11.25
C LYS A 322 -15.51 -17.84 12.19
N TYR A 323 -15.40 -19.16 12.34
CA TYR A 323 -14.31 -19.80 13.08
C TYR A 323 -13.41 -20.58 12.12
N ASN A 324 -12.09 -20.39 12.23
CA ASN A 324 -11.12 -21.19 11.50
C ASN A 324 -10.89 -22.58 12.15
N ARG A 325 -10.02 -23.42 11.58
CA ARG A 325 -9.75 -24.77 12.11
C ARG A 325 -9.07 -24.79 13.49
N LEU A 326 -8.50 -23.69 13.96
CA LEU A 326 -7.98 -23.54 15.32
C LEU A 326 -9.00 -22.91 16.29
N ASN A 327 -10.26 -22.78 15.87
CA ASN A 327 -11.34 -22.18 16.65
C ASN A 327 -11.05 -20.71 17.02
N MET A 328 -10.28 -19.99 16.19
CA MET A 328 -10.15 -18.55 16.28
C MET A 328 -11.33 -17.91 15.56
N GLN A 329 -12.00 -16.97 16.24
CA GLN A 329 -13.11 -16.21 15.67
C GLN A 329 -12.56 -15.07 14.79
N ILE A 330 -12.96 -15.06 13.54
CA ILE A 330 -12.57 -14.08 12.52
C ILE A 330 -13.80 -13.25 12.14
N PHE A 331 -13.75 -11.95 12.41
CA PHE A 331 -14.81 -11.01 12.03
C PHE A 331 -14.72 -10.64 10.55
N ASN A 332 -15.83 -10.29 9.92
CA ASN A 332 -15.88 -9.97 8.49
C ASN A 332 -14.85 -8.92 8.07
N ALA A 333 -14.70 -7.85 8.85
CA ALA A 333 -13.70 -6.81 8.66
C ALA A 333 -12.24 -7.31 8.63
N SER A 334 -11.97 -8.54 9.09
CA SER A 334 -10.64 -9.15 9.14
C SER A 334 -10.47 -10.35 8.21
N ARG A 335 -11.46 -10.61 7.34
CA ARG A 335 -11.43 -11.71 6.36
C ARG A 335 -10.51 -11.42 5.19
N SER A 336 -9.97 -12.48 4.59
CA SER A 336 -8.93 -12.39 3.58
C SER A 336 -9.35 -11.61 2.33
N GLU A 337 -10.58 -11.83 1.87
CA GLU A 337 -11.23 -11.20 0.73
C GLU A 337 -11.52 -9.73 1.02
N VAL A 338 -11.97 -9.41 2.24
CA VAL A 338 -12.21 -8.03 2.68
C VAL A 338 -10.89 -7.26 2.72
N ILE A 339 -9.85 -7.82 3.35
CA ILE A 339 -8.53 -7.16 3.37
C ILE A 339 -7.99 -6.97 1.95
N LYS A 340 -8.15 -7.95 1.06
CA LYS A 340 -7.75 -7.82 -0.35
C LYS A 340 -8.55 -6.74 -1.08
N ALA A 341 -9.89 -6.74 -0.97
CA ALA A 341 -10.76 -5.73 -1.58
C ALA A 341 -10.44 -4.31 -1.08
N VAL A 342 -10.27 -4.14 0.23
CA VAL A 342 -9.93 -2.87 0.88
C VAL A 342 -8.57 -2.35 0.44
N LEU A 343 -7.55 -3.21 0.30
CA LEU A 343 -6.25 -2.82 -0.21
C LEU A 343 -6.33 -2.37 -1.68
N MET A 344 -7.13 -3.04 -2.50
CA MET A 344 -7.26 -2.73 -3.92
C MET A 344 -8.15 -1.50 -4.19
N ALA A 345 -9.24 -1.31 -3.45
CA ALA A 345 -10.04 -0.08 -3.48
C ALA A 345 -9.28 1.11 -2.86
N GLY A 346 -8.41 0.83 -1.88
CA GLY A 346 -7.52 1.76 -1.22
C GLY A 346 -6.27 2.15 -2.02
N ALA A 347 -5.97 1.47 -3.13
CA ALA A 347 -4.78 1.78 -3.93
C ALA A 347 -4.89 3.10 -4.72
N ASP A 348 -3.77 3.81 -4.85
CA ASP A 348 -3.65 5.03 -5.64
C ASP A 348 -3.28 4.74 -7.09
N ARG A 349 -3.94 5.43 -8.01
CA ARG A 349 -3.81 5.25 -9.47
C ARG A 349 -2.99 6.37 -10.11
N SER A 350 -2.59 7.36 -9.32
CA SER A 350 -1.64 8.42 -9.65
C SER A 350 -0.81 8.67 -8.41
N THR A 351 0.52 8.80 -8.54
CA THR A 351 1.41 8.92 -7.37
C THR A 351 2.49 9.98 -7.60
N GLY A 352 2.95 10.58 -6.50
CA GLY A 352 4.12 11.45 -6.45
C GLY A 352 5.06 10.97 -5.33
N ASN A 353 5.78 9.89 -5.60
CA ASN A 353 6.63 9.22 -4.63
C ASN A 353 7.87 10.03 -4.33
N SER A 354 8.16 10.19 -3.03
CA SER A 354 9.40 10.81 -2.57
C SER A 354 10.64 10.02 -2.98
N THR A 355 10.50 8.70 -3.10
CA THR A 355 11.53 7.80 -3.61
C THR A 355 10.94 6.74 -4.54
N GLY A 356 11.59 6.47 -5.67
CA GLY A 356 11.14 5.44 -6.61
C GLY A 356 10.50 6.01 -7.87
N PHE A 357 9.59 5.25 -8.46
CA PHE A 357 8.91 5.58 -9.72
C PHE A 357 7.44 5.84 -9.46
N ASP A 358 6.88 6.76 -10.24
CA ASP A 358 5.49 7.17 -10.16
C ASP A 358 4.59 6.39 -11.13
N ILE A 359 3.33 6.26 -10.72
CA ILE A 359 2.25 5.90 -11.61
C ILE A 359 1.70 7.21 -12.19
N THR A 360 1.93 7.45 -13.48
CA THR A 360 1.44 8.65 -14.19
C THR A 360 0.50 8.33 -15.33
N ASP A 361 0.37 7.04 -15.69
CA ASP A 361 -0.31 6.58 -16.90
C ASP A 361 -1.25 5.39 -16.67
N TYR A 362 -1.78 5.24 -15.45
CA TYR A 362 -2.67 4.14 -15.07
C TYR A 362 -3.84 3.99 -16.04
N ARG A 363 -3.92 2.82 -16.69
CA ARG A 363 -4.96 2.47 -17.68
C ARG A 363 -5.13 3.47 -18.84
N GLN A 364 -4.16 4.36 -19.10
CA GLN A 364 -4.30 5.36 -20.17
C GLN A 364 -4.33 4.73 -21.58
N THR A 365 -3.65 3.61 -21.78
CA THR A 365 -3.62 2.89 -23.07
C THR A 365 -4.50 1.64 -23.00
N ALA A 366 -5.09 1.26 -24.13
CA ALA A 366 -5.92 0.05 -24.24
C ALA A 366 -5.15 -1.23 -23.89
N GLU A 367 -3.83 -1.28 -24.11
CA GLU A 367 -2.99 -2.43 -23.74
C GLU A 367 -2.92 -2.66 -22.22
N ASN A 368 -3.02 -1.56 -21.45
CA ASN A 368 -2.97 -1.61 -20.00
C ASN A 368 -4.35 -1.80 -19.37
N GLN A 369 -5.44 -1.75 -20.12
CA GLN A 369 -6.79 -1.95 -19.60
C GLN A 369 -7.15 -3.43 -19.63
N THR A 370 -7.32 -4.04 -18.45
CA THR A 370 -7.77 -5.44 -18.34
C THR A 370 -9.29 -5.53 -18.23
N ASP A 371 -9.86 -6.69 -18.58
CA ASP A 371 -11.31 -6.92 -18.56
C ASP A 371 -11.91 -6.82 -17.14
N ASN A 372 -11.10 -7.07 -16.11
CA ASN A 372 -11.49 -6.88 -14.71
C ASN A 372 -11.21 -5.47 -14.16
N GLY A 373 -10.97 -4.49 -15.03
CA GLY A 373 -10.90 -3.08 -14.63
C GLY A 373 -9.58 -2.64 -13.99
N LEU A 374 -8.54 -3.47 -14.03
CA LEU A 374 -7.20 -3.18 -13.51
C LEU A 374 -6.25 -2.61 -14.58
N ASP A 375 -5.11 -2.11 -14.13
CA ASP A 375 -3.95 -1.88 -15.00
C ASP A 375 -3.12 -3.17 -15.09
N ARG A 376 -2.77 -3.59 -16.31
CA ARG A 376 -1.98 -4.81 -16.54
C ARG A 376 -0.63 -4.81 -15.79
N ARG A 377 -0.01 -3.64 -15.60
CA ARG A 377 1.31 -3.48 -14.97
C ARG A 377 1.18 -3.20 -13.49
N PHE A 378 0.20 -2.39 -13.10
CA PHE A 378 0.09 -1.86 -11.73
C PHE A 378 -1.00 -2.51 -10.88
N GLY A 379 -1.77 -3.46 -11.45
CA GLY A 379 -2.92 -4.04 -10.75
C GLY A 379 -3.93 -2.95 -10.43
N ALA A 380 -4.35 -2.87 -9.17
CA ALA A 380 -5.24 -1.83 -8.66
C ALA A 380 -4.57 -0.46 -8.48
N GLY A 381 -3.23 -0.41 -8.50
CA GLY A 381 -2.45 0.79 -8.22
C GLY A 381 -1.44 0.58 -7.08
N GLN A 382 -0.87 1.68 -6.61
CA GLN A 382 0.06 1.71 -5.48
C GLN A 382 -0.68 1.56 -4.16
N LEU A 383 -0.17 0.75 -3.23
CA LEU A 383 -0.67 0.69 -1.86
C LEU A 383 -0.79 2.09 -1.23
N ASN A 384 -1.97 2.42 -0.71
CA ASN A 384 -2.16 3.54 0.20
C ASN A 384 -2.93 3.08 1.45
N ILE A 385 -2.21 2.92 2.57
CA ILE A 385 -2.76 2.36 3.81
C ILE A 385 -3.70 3.34 4.52
N PHE A 386 -3.56 4.65 4.27
CA PHE A 386 -4.50 5.65 4.80
C PHE A 386 -5.89 5.44 4.21
N ASN A 387 -5.97 5.36 2.88
CA ASN A 387 -7.22 5.11 2.18
C ASN A 387 -7.81 3.75 2.55
N SER A 388 -6.99 2.70 2.58
CA SER A 388 -7.44 1.37 2.99
C SER A 388 -7.97 1.32 4.43
N TYR A 389 -7.30 1.99 5.38
CA TYR A 389 -7.77 2.04 6.77
C TYR A 389 -9.16 2.70 6.83
N HIS A 390 -9.35 3.84 6.18
CA HIS A 390 -10.62 4.58 6.18
C HIS A 390 -11.77 3.86 5.47
N ILE A 391 -11.48 3.07 4.45
CA ILE A 391 -12.48 2.17 3.84
C ILE A 391 -12.95 1.13 4.86
N LEU A 392 -12.02 0.50 5.59
CA LEU A 392 -12.35 -0.52 6.57
C LEU A 392 -13.07 0.06 7.80
N ASP A 393 -12.58 1.21 8.30
CA ASP A 393 -13.10 1.90 9.48
C ASP A 393 -14.50 2.49 9.26
N ALA A 394 -14.87 2.77 8.01
CA ALA A 394 -16.24 3.14 7.65
C ALA A 394 -17.27 2.00 7.89
N GLY A 395 -16.79 0.78 8.12
CA GLY A 395 -17.59 -0.37 8.53
C GLY A 395 -18.39 -1.03 7.41
N GLU A 396 -18.89 -2.22 7.73
CA GLU A 396 -19.70 -3.06 6.84
C GLU A 396 -21.07 -2.45 6.57
N GLN A 397 -21.45 -2.36 5.29
CA GLN A 397 -22.70 -1.77 4.83
C GLN A 397 -23.38 -2.66 3.79
N ASN A 398 -24.54 -3.14 4.17
CA ASN A 398 -25.24 -4.23 3.50
C ASN A 398 -25.94 -3.80 2.22
N SER A 399 -26.07 -4.76 1.30
CA SER A 399 -26.91 -4.64 0.12
C SER A 399 -28.41 -4.46 0.44
N ILE A 400 -29.20 -4.01 -0.54
CA ILE A 400 -30.67 -4.00 -0.46
C ILE A 400 -31.19 -5.40 -0.19
N GLU A 401 -30.60 -6.39 -0.87
CA GLU A 401 -31.01 -7.77 -0.85
C GLU A 401 -30.79 -8.43 0.53
N ASP A 402 -29.76 -8.04 1.29
CA ASP A 402 -29.52 -8.51 2.66
C ASP A 402 -30.34 -7.74 3.70
N LYS A 403 -30.48 -6.41 3.53
CA LYS A 403 -31.14 -5.56 4.52
C LYS A 403 -32.08 -4.53 3.89
N PRO A 404 -33.29 -4.94 3.45
CA PRO A 404 -34.24 -4.07 2.75
C PRO A 404 -34.61 -2.79 3.51
N ALA A 405 -34.51 -2.80 4.84
CA ALA A 405 -34.79 -1.65 5.70
C ALA A 405 -33.87 -0.44 5.45
N THR A 406 -32.64 -0.66 4.95
CA THR A 406 -31.68 0.42 4.64
C THR A 406 -31.80 0.93 3.21
N SER A 407 -32.62 0.30 2.38
CA SER A 407 -32.68 0.53 0.93
C SER A 407 -31.30 0.43 0.24
N GLY A 408 -30.33 -0.27 0.85
CA GLY A 408 -28.96 -0.42 0.36
C GLY A 408 -28.21 0.90 0.23
N ALA A 409 -28.64 1.94 0.96
CA ALA A 409 -27.94 3.21 0.98
C ALA A 409 -26.58 3.04 1.67
N ILE A 410 -25.51 3.37 0.94
CA ILE A 410 -24.13 3.31 1.41
C ILE A 410 -23.51 4.70 1.52
N ASN A 411 -22.55 4.83 2.41
CA ASN A 411 -21.68 5.99 2.57
C ASN A 411 -20.66 6.08 1.43
N LEU A 412 -19.89 7.17 1.40
CA LEU A 412 -18.87 7.39 0.38
C LEU A 412 -17.69 6.41 0.48
N SER A 413 -17.48 5.79 1.63
CA SER A 413 -16.55 4.69 1.82
C SER A 413 -17.20 3.58 2.65
N GLY A 414 -16.64 2.39 2.53
CA GLY A 414 -17.10 1.22 3.27
C GLY A 414 -16.73 -0.06 2.57
N PHE A 415 -17.15 -1.16 3.20
CA PHE A 415 -17.09 -2.47 2.59
C PHE A 415 -18.40 -3.22 2.85
N ASP A 416 -18.56 -4.34 2.17
CA ASP A 416 -19.56 -5.35 2.49
C ASP A 416 -18.88 -6.72 2.36
N TYR A 417 -19.13 -7.61 3.32
CA TYR A 417 -18.86 -9.02 3.16
C TYR A 417 -20.19 -9.74 3.18
N ASP A 418 -20.56 -10.26 2.02
CA ASP A 418 -21.83 -10.93 1.86
C ASP A 418 -21.56 -12.45 1.78
N PRO A 419 -22.06 -13.24 2.73
CA PRO A 419 -21.88 -14.69 2.74
C PRO A 419 -22.66 -15.40 1.63
N ARG A 420 -23.69 -14.75 1.06
CA ARG A 420 -24.50 -15.20 -0.08
C ARG A 420 -25.50 -14.11 -0.46
N PHE A 421 -25.55 -13.71 -1.73
CA PHE A 421 -26.48 -12.69 -2.26
C PHE A 421 -27.89 -12.72 -1.63
N GLY A 422 -28.11 -11.89 -0.60
CA GLY A 422 -29.41 -11.60 -0.01
C GLY A 422 -30.34 -12.79 0.09
N GLY A 423 -30.00 -13.81 0.87
CA GLY A 423 -30.80 -15.03 1.11
C GLY A 423 -32.27 -14.80 1.52
N LEU A 424 -32.72 -13.54 1.67
CA LEU A 424 -34.12 -13.12 1.77
C LEU A 424 -34.80 -13.05 0.38
N ASN A 425 -35.92 -13.76 0.23
CA ASN A 425 -36.82 -13.71 -0.94
C ASN A 425 -36.26 -14.21 -2.29
N ASN A 426 -35.26 -15.09 -2.29
CA ASN A 426 -34.69 -15.70 -3.50
C ASN A 426 -33.97 -14.72 -4.46
N SER A 427 -33.34 -13.67 -3.95
CA SER A 427 -32.59 -12.72 -4.81
C SER A 427 -31.31 -13.34 -5.42
N ASN A 428 -30.68 -14.26 -4.66
CA ASN A 428 -29.68 -15.31 -4.94
C ASN A 428 -28.69 -15.16 -6.11
N GLY A 429 -28.43 -13.95 -6.59
CA GLY A 429 -27.46 -13.70 -7.65
C GLY A 429 -27.25 -12.21 -7.92
N ARG A 430 -27.73 -11.34 -7.03
CA ARG A 430 -27.54 -9.90 -7.15
C ARG A 430 -27.54 -9.24 -5.79
N ALA A 431 -26.59 -8.33 -5.59
CA ALA A 431 -26.54 -7.43 -4.46
C ALA A 431 -26.38 -6.01 -4.95
N THR A 432 -27.17 -5.11 -4.37
CA THR A 432 -27.35 -3.74 -4.83
C THR A 432 -27.02 -2.75 -3.73
N TYR A 433 -26.21 -1.75 -4.07
CA TYR A 433 -25.79 -0.66 -3.19
C TYR A 433 -26.07 0.68 -3.87
N GLN A 434 -26.55 1.68 -3.14
CA GLN A 434 -26.94 2.98 -3.68
C GLN A 434 -26.22 4.12 -2.97
N PHE A 435 -25.75 5.10 -3.73
CA PHE A 435 -25.14 6.31 -3.20
C PHE A 435 -25.53 7.51 -4.06
N SER A 436 -25.20 8.72 -3.59
CA SER A 436 -25.43 9.96 -4.34
C SER A 436 -24.18 10.83 -4.33
N THR A 437 -23.93 11.53 -5.43
CA THR A 437 -22.86 12.53 -5.53
C THR A 437 -23.37 13.91 -5.18
N GLY A 438 -22.49 14.70 -4.56
CA GLY A 438 -22.72 16.11 -4.25
C GLY A 438 -22.47 17.03 -5.47
N PRO A 439 -22.33 18.34 -5.25
CA PRO A 439 -22.14 19.32 -6.33
C PRO A 439 -20.74 19.33 -6.97
N GLY A 440 -19.72 18.75 -6.33
CA GLY A 440 -18.37 18.59 -6.90
C GLY A 440 -18.28 17.41 -7.86
N ASN A 441 -17.24 17.36 -8.70
CA ASN A 441 -16.97 16.13 -9.44
C ASN A 441 -16.61 15.05 -8.42
N SER A 442 -16.81 13.79 -8.79
CA SER A 442 -16.43 12.70 -7.92
C SER A 442 -15.92 11.54 -8.73
N ARG A 443 -15.28 10.61 -8.05
CA ARG A 443 -14.72 9.41 -8.66
C ARG A 443 -14.91 8.24 -7.72
N ILE A 444 -15.38 7.13 -8.25
CA ILE A 444 -15.48 5.89 -7.49
C ILE A 444 -14.27 5.00 -7.78
N ASN A 445 -13.73 4.43 -6.71
CA ASN A 445 -12.84 3.27 -6.72
C ASN A 445 -13.58 2.14 -5.99
N ALA A 446 -13.97 1.10 -6.71
CA ALA A 446 -14.61 -0.09 -6.14
C ALA A 446 -13.84 -1.35 -6.52
N ALA A 447 -13.72 -2.28 -5.57
CA ALA A 447 -13.08 -3.57 -5.72
C ALA A 447 -14.01 -4.67 -5.18
N LEU A 448 -14.47 -5.53 -6.07
CA LEU A 448 -15.13 -6.78 -5.76
C LEU A 448 -14.07 -7.89 -5.74
N VAL A 449 -14.06 -8.74 -4.72
CA VAL A 449 -13.13 -9.86 -4.56
C VAL A 449 -13.88 -11.05 -3.99
N TRP A 450 -13.66 -12.25 -4.52
CA TRP A 450 -14.15 -13.49 -3.93
C TRP A 450 -13.05 -14.53 -3.92
N ASN A 451 -13.05 -15.44 -2.95
CA ASN A 451 -12.13 -16.55 -2.98
C ASN A 451 -12.62 -17.62 -3.98
N ILE A 452 -11.72 -18.32 -4.65
CA ILE A 452 -12.10 -19.49 -5.45
C ILE A 452 -12.55 -20.61 -4.50
N GLN A 453 -13.62 -21.33 -4.87
CA GLN A 453 -14.10 -22.45 -4.08
C GLN A 453 -13.17 -23.65 -4.30
N ILE A 454 -12.57 -24.13 -3.21
CA ILE A 454 -11.88 -25.43 -3.18
C ILE A 454 -12.71 -26.38 -2.34
N ASP A 455 -13.37 -27.35 -2.99
CA ASP A 455 -14.29 -28.26 -2.31
C ASP A 455 -13.55 -29.03 -1.20
N SER A 456 -14.02 -28.82 0.02
CA SER A 456 -13.41 -29.42 1.20
C SER A 456 -14.13 -30.71 1.61
N GLY A 457 -15.34 -31.01 1.12
CA GLY A 457 -16.16 -32.14 1.57
C GLY A 457 -16.59 -32.04 3.05
N ASP A 458 -15.64 -31.99 3.98
CA ASP A 458 -15.76 -31.58 5.37
C ASP A 458 -14.75 -30.46 5.72
N ASN A 459 -14.79 -29.95 6.95
CA ASN A 459 -13.96 -28.82 7.39
C ASN A 459 -12.44 -29.11 7.45
N ASN A 460 -12.01 -30.36 7.21
CA ASN A 460 -10.63 -30.84 7.37
C ASN A 460 -10.11 -31.67 6.18
N ALA A 461 -10.93 -31.97 5.19
CA ALA A 461 -10.54 -32.71 3.99
C ALA A 461 -10.20 -31.75 2.84
N PHE A 462 -9.18 -32.10 2.09
CA PHE A 462 -8.76 -31.38 0.89
C PHE A 462 -8.95 -32.32 -0.30
N THR A 463 -9.79 -31.93 -1.26
CA THR A 463 -10.06 -32.76 -2.46
C THR A 463 -9.37 -32.25 -3.72
N GLY A 464 -8.92 -30.99 -3.71
CA GLY A 464 -8.36 -30.33 -4.89
C GLY A 464 -9.37 -30.08 -6.02
N LEU A 465 -10.68 -30.25 -5.79
CA LEU A 465 -11.70 -29.82 -6.76
C LEU A 465 -11.90 -28.32 -6.60
N ALA A 466 -11.68 -27.58 -7.69
CA ALA A 466 -11.74 -26.12 -7.71
C ALA A 466 -12.85 -25.63 -8.64
N THR A 467 -13.62 -24.64 -8.17
CA THR A 467 -14.67 -23.97 -8.94
C THR A 467 -14.44 -22.47 -8.89
N LEU A 468 -14.18 -21.87 -10.05
CA LEU A 468 -14.19 -20.42 -10.21
C LEU A 468 -15.60 -19.98 -10.56
N HIS A 469 -16.22 -19.21 -9.66
CA HIS A 469 -17.52 -18.57 -9.89
C HIS A 469 -17.36 -17.29 -10.72
N ASP A 470 -18.33 -17.01 -11.58
CA ASP A 470 -18.38 -15.81 -12.44
C ASP A 470 -19.24 -14.71 -11.79
N LEU A 471 -18.59 -13.67 -11.27
CA LEU A 471 -19.21 -12.48 -10.70
C LEU A 471 -18.82 -11.22 -11.47
N ASP A 472 -19.80 -10.37 -11.76
CA ASP A 472 -19.61 -9.06 -12.39
C ASP A 472 -19.83 -7.91 -11.39
N LEU A 473 -19.14 -6.79 -11.66
CA LEU A 473 -19.38 -5.51 -10.98
C LEU A 473 -19.90 -4.48 -11.98
N LEU A 474 -21.08 -3.90 -11.70
CA LEU A 474 -21.75 -2.94 -12.57
C LEU A 474 -22.11 -1.66 -11.84
N LEU A 475 -21.93 -0.51 -12.49
CA LEU A 475 -22.30 0.81 -12.00
C LEU A 475 -23.35 1.43 -12.91
N TYR A 476 -24.47 1.86 -12.33
CA TYR A 476 -25.57 2.51 -13.02
C TYR A 476 -25.81 3.93 -12.48
N ASP A 477 -26.09 4.89 -13.36
CA ASP A 477 -26.77 6.14 -13.00
C ASP A 477 -28.29 5.87 -12.97
N ILE A 478 -28.90 6.09 -11.80
CA ILE A 478 -30.32 5.90 -11.53
C ILE A 478 -31.04 7.22 -11.23
N THR A 479 -30.46 8.34 -11.65
CA THR A 479 -31.02 9.68 -11.45
C THR A 479 -32.32 9.85 -12.22
N GLY A 480 -32.34 9.40 -13.47
CA GLY A 480 -33.49 9.47 -14.37
C GLY A 480 -34.56 8.40 -14.10
N SER A 481 -35.51 8.27 -15.02
CA SER A 481 -36.55 7.23 -14.96
C SER A 481 -36.05 5.83 -15.34
N GLU A 482 -34.90 5.76 -16.01
CA GLU A 482 -34.25 4.51 -16.44
C GLU A 482 -32.85 4.45 -15.84
N ALA A 483 -32.41 3.23 -15.49
CA ALA A 483 -31.04 2.99 -15.04
C ALA A 483 -30.10 2.92 -16.25
N LEU A 484 -29.10 3.79 -16.30
CA LEU A 484 -28.11 3.85 -17.37
C LEU A 484 -26.81 3.22 -16.91
N LEU A 485 -26.28 2.23 -17.64
CA LEU A 485 -24.98 1.62 -17.31
C LEU A 485 -23.85 2.63 -17.60
N VAL A 486 -23.07 2.94 -16.57
CA VAL A 486 -21.97 3.91 -16.60
C VAL A 486 -20.63 3.20 -16.76
N ALA A 487 -20.41 2.15 -15.97
CA ALA A 487 -19.21 1.34 -16.01
C ALA A 487 -19.54 -0.11 -15.64
N HIS A 488 -18.74 -1.05 -16.11
CA HIS A 488 -18.80 -2.44 -15.69
C HIS A 488 -17.42 -3.07 -15.76
N SER A 489 -17.28 -4.19 -15.07
CA SER A 489 -16.11 -5.05 -15.00
C SER A 489 -16.64 -6.49 -14.95
N SER A 490 -16.23 -7.33 -15.91
CA SER A 490 -16.88 -8.62 -16.19
C SER A 490 -15.91 -9.65 -16.78
N SER A 491 -14.81 -9.92 -16.08
CA SER A 491 -13.82 -10.91 -16.50
C SER A 491 -14.27 -12.32 -16.15
N ARG A 492 -14.09 -13.25 -17.08
CA ARG A 492 -14.45 -14.67 -16.88
C ARG A 492 -13.34 -15.53 -16.28
N ILE A 493 -12.17 -14.94 -16.07
CA ILE A 493 -10.99 -15.67 -15.62
C ILE A 493 -10.44 -15.12 -14.31
N GLU A 494 -11.07 -14.10 -13.72
CA GLU A 494 -10.59 -13.44 -12.51
C GLU A 494 -11.46 -13.79 -11.31
N ASN A 495 -10.93 -13.57 -10.11
CA ASN A 495 -11.71 -13.60 -8.86
C ASN A 495 -11.84 -12.21 -8.24
N SER A 496 -11.76 -11.18 -9.08
CA SER A 496 -11.85 -9.79 -8.66
C SER A 496 -12.28 -8.93 -9.83
N GLU A 497 -13.13 -7.94 -9.57
CA GLU A 497 -13.65 -6.97 -10.54
C GLU A 497 -13.51 -5.55 -9.98
N HIS A 498 -13.17 -4.59 -10.84
CA HIS A 498 -12.84 -3.24 -10.40
C HIS A 498 -13.51 -2.16 -11.23
N ILE A 499 -14.10 -1.18 -10.56
CA ILE A 499 -14.60 0.04 -11.20
C ILE A 499 -13.77 1.23 -10.73
N TRP A 500 -13.16 1.89 -11.70
CA TRP A 500 -12.53 3.20 -11.54
C TRP A 500 -13.16 4.16 -12.54
N SER A 501 -14.11 4.99 -12.08
CA SER A 501 -14.91 5.83 -12.98
C SER A 501 -15.13 7.20 -12.37
N ALA A 502 -15.07 8.22 -13.23
CA ALA A 502 -15.63 9.53 -12.89
C ALA A 502 -17.15 9.41 -12.70
N LEU A 503 -17.68 10.26 -11.85
CA LEU A 503 -19.08 10.38 -11.51
C LEU A 503 -19.49 11.83 -11.74
N GLU A 504 -20.64 12.03 -12.36
CA GLU A 504 -21.23 13.36 -12.52
C GLU A 504 -21.77 13.85 -11.17
N SER A 505 -21.76 15.17 -10.98
CA SER A 505 -22.28 15.82 -9.78
C SER A 505 -23.81 15.73 -9.70
N ASN A 506 -24.35 15.74 -8.48
CA ASN A 506 -25.78 15.73 -8.16
C ASN A 506 -26.56 14.54 -8.78
N ARG A 507 -25.92 13.38 -8.88
CA ARG A 507 -26.52 12.15 -9.41
C ARG A 507 -26.76 11.14 -8.30
N ARG A 508 -27.63 10.17 -8.59
CA ARG A 508 -27.85 8.96 -7.79
C ARG A 508 -27.30 7.77 -8.56
N TYR A 509 -26.49 6.97 -7.91
CA TYR A 509 -25.84 5.81 -8.50
C TYR A 509 -26.26 4.52 -7.79
N LEU A 510 -26.14 3.42 -8.53
CA LEU A 510 -26.35 2.08 -8.07
C LEU A 510 -25.13 1.23 -8.47
N LEU A 511 -24.44 0.69 -7.48
CA LEU A 511 -23.40 -0.33 -7.65
C LEU A 511 -24.04 -1.71 -7.47
N ARG A 512 -23.68 -2.65 -8.33
CA ARG A 512 -24.27 -3.99 -8.35
C ARG A 512 -23.21 -5.06 -8.50
N VAL A 513 -23.24 -6.02 -7.60
CA VAL A 513 -22.57 -7.31 -7.77
C VAL A 513 -23.59 -8.28 -8.38
N GLN A 514 -23.21 -9.00 -9.43
CA GLN A 514 -24.09 -9.88 -10.18
C GLN A 514 -23.42 -11.23 -10.40
N ALA A 515 -24.06 -12.33 -9.98
CA ALA A 515 -23.61 -13.66 -10.35
C ALA A 515 -24.12 -14.03 -11.76
N ASN A 516 -23.23 -14.61 -12.56
CA ASN A 516 -23.50 -15.09 -13.92
C ASN A 516 -23.68 -16.61 -14.00
N GLU A 517 -24.02 -17.24 -12.88
CA GLU A 517 -24.18 -18.68 -12.77
C GLU A 517 -25.60 -19.14 -13.13
N SER A 518 -25.69 -20.24 -13.90
CA SER A 518 -26.98 -20.83 -14.26
C SER A 518 -27.41 -21.90 -13.27
N GLY A 519 -28.56 -21.72 -12.63
CA GLY A 519 -29.25 -22.75 -11.84
C GLY A 519 -29.17 -22.55 -10.33
N GLY A 520 -30.34 -22.53 -9.68
CA GLY A 520 -30.46 -22.50 -8.23
C GLY A 520 -30.03 -21.19 -7.57
N ALA A 521 -29.89 -21.23 -6.25
CA ALA A 521 -29.38 -20.11 -5.47
C ALA A 521 -27.84 -20.05 -5.56
N PHE A 522 -27.26 -18.89 -5.83
CA PHE A 522 -25.83 -18.69 -5.61
C PHE A 522 -25.56 -18.61 -4.11
N LEU A 523 -24.62 -19.43 -3.61
CA LEU A 523 -24.34 -19.59 -2.18
C LEU A 523 -22.85 -19.37 -1.85
N TRP A 524 -22.13 -18.68 -2.73
CA TRP A 524 -20.75 -18.33 -2.51
C TRP A 524 -20.65 -16.89 -2.02
N ASP A 525 -19.60 -16.62 -1.25
CA ASP A 525 -19.36 -15.33 -0.62
C ASP A 525 -18.51 -14.41 -1.49
N TYR A 526 -18.61 -13.12 -1.21
CA TYR A 526 -17.75 -12.11 -1.79
C TYR A 526 -17.52 -10.96 -0.80
N ALA A 527 -16.48 -10.18 -1.08
CA ALA A 527 -16.23 -8.89 -0.44
C ALA A 527 -16.29 -7.79 -1.50
N LEU A 528 -16.98 -6.69 -1.18
CA LEU A 528 -16.98 -5.47 -1.96
C LEU A 528 -16.41 -4.34 -1.10
N ALA A 529 -15.44 -3.60 -1.60
CA ALA A 529 -14.93 -2.40 -0.94
C ALA A 529 -15.01 -1.21 -1.88
N TRP A 530 -15.30 -0.03 -1.35
CA TRP A 530 -15.37 1.19 -2.15
C TRP A 530 -14.85 2.42 -1.41
N ARG A 531 -14.37 3.37 -2.20
CA ARG A 531 -14.25 4.77 -1.82
C ARG A 531 -14.72 5.67 -2.96
N ILE A 532 -15.38 6.75 -2.61
CA ILE A 532 -15.83 7.80 -3.52
C ILE A 532 -15.12 9.07 -3.09
N GLU A 533 -14.25 9.54 -3.96
CA GLU A 533 -13.44 10.73 -3.79
C GLU A 533 -14.16 11.90 -4.45
N VAL A 534 -14.34 13.00 -3.72
CA VAL A 534 -14.82 14.26 -4.28
C VAL A 534 -13.61 15.02 -4.81
N ASP A 535 -13.74 15.60 -6.00
CA ASP A 535 -12.76 16.42 -6.71
C ASP A 535 -13.55 17.64 -7.21
N SER A 536 -13.59 18.67 -6.40
CA SER A 536 -14.51 19.79 -6.56
C SER A 536 -14.13 20.68 -7.73
N ASP A 537 -12.86 20.71 -8.13
CA ASP A 537 -12.36 21.52 -9.24
C ASP A 537 -12.08 20.74 -10.54
N GLY A 538 -12.09 19.41 -10.47
CA GLY A 538 -11.95 18.49 -11.60
C GLY A 538 -10.52 18.35 -12.11
N ASP A 539 -9.51 18.62 -11.30
CA ASP A 539 -8.11 18.57 -11.72
C ASP A 539 -7.47 17.17 -11.64
N GLY A 540 -8.20 16.22 -11.05
CA GLY A 540 -7.78 14.83 -10.90
C GLY A 540 -7.21 14.49 -9.53
N ILE A 541 -7.10 15.46 -8.61
CA ILE A 541 -6.70 15.28 -7.21
C ILE A 541 -7.95 15.36 -6.32
N PRO A 542 -8.22 14.34 -5.48
CA PRO A 542 -9.33 14.40 -4.54
C PRO A 542 -9.20 15.55 -3.54
N ASP A 543 -10.32 16.20 -3.18
CA ASP A 543 -10.41 17.34 -2.27
C ASP A 543 -9.64 17.15 -0.95
N ASN A 544 -9.57 15.93 -0.42
CA ASN A 544 -8.88 15.64 0.83
C ASN A 544 -7.35 15.54 0.69
N PHE A 545 -6.83 15.53 -0.53
CA PHE A 545 -5.40 15.55 -0.85
C PHE A 545 -5.01 16.76 -1.71
N ASP A 546 -6.00 17.57 -2.10
CA ASP A 546 -5.81 18.70 -3.00
C ASP A 546 -5.46 19.96 -2.19
N ASN A 547 -4.30 20.55 -2.48
CA ASN A 547 -3.89 21.80 -1.87
C ASN A 547 -4.64 23.04 -2.39
N CYS A 548 -5.52 22.89 -3.39
CA CYS A 548 -6.43 23.90 -3.91
C CYS A 548 -7.80 23.33 -4.36
N THR A 549 -8.60 22.81 -3.43
CA THR A 549 -9.89 22.11 -3.68
C THR A 549 -10.92 22.79 -4.61
N LEU A 550 -10.79 24.09 -4.89
CA LEU A 550 -11.70 24.82 -5.78
C LEU A 550 -11.00 25.41 -7.02
N ARG A 551 -9.71 25.16 -7.23
CA ARG A 551 -8.94 25.77 -8.31
C ARG A 551 -7.88 24.84 -8.88
N SER A 552 -8.25 24.29 -10.04
CA SER A 552 -7.47 23.27 -10.73
C SER A 552 -5.99 23.57 -10.81
N ASN A 553 -5.20 22.69 -10.20
CA ASN A 553 -3.75 22.73 -10.18
C ASN A 553 -3.17 21.31 -10.13
N PRO A 554 -3.28 20.50 -11.21
CA PRO A 554 -2.89 19.08 -11.19
C PRO A 554 -1.43 18.81 -10.76
N ALA A 555 -0.56 19.82 -10.85
CA ALA A 555 0.83 19.75 -10.43
C ALA A 555 1.03 19.92 -8.91
N GLN A 556 -0.02 20.28 -8.16
CA GLN A 556 -0.06 20.47 -6.71
C GLN A 556 1.12 21.27 -6.17
N THR A 557 1.58 22.27 -6.95
CA THR A 557 2.74 23.08 -6.58
C THR A 557 2.42 23.94 -5.38
N ASP A 558 3.19 23.74 -4.31
CA ASP A 558 3.20 24.53 -3.08
C ASP A 558 4.67 24.84 -2.78
N THR A 559 5.07 26.10 -2.95
CA THR A 559 6.49 26.49 -2.97
C THR A 559 7.03 26.80 -1.59
N ASP A 560 6.20 27.29 -0.68
CA ASP A 560 6.56 27.60 0.70
C ASP A 560 6.16 26.50 1.70
N ASN A 561 5.45 25.46 1.23
CA ASN A 561 5.06 24.25 1.96
C ASN A 561 4.17 24.55 3.17
N ASP A 562 3.25 25.51 3.02
CA ASP A 562 2.28 25.83 4.06
C ASP A 562 0.97 25.01 3.95
N GLY A 563 0.84 24.23 2.88
CA GLY A 563 -0.30 23.36 2.61
C GLY A 563 -1.35 23.99 1.71
N TYR A 564 -1.21 25.25 1.31
CA TYR A 564 -2.02 25.87 0.26
C TYR A 564 -1.24 25.88 -1.05
N GLY A 565 -1.87 25.42 -2.14
CA GLY A 565 -1.20 25.42 -3.44
C GLY A 565 -1.03 26.84 -3.97
N ASN A 566 0.07 27.09 -4.68
CA ASN A 566 0.36 28.40 -5.29
C ASN A 566 -0.83 28.94 -6.10
N SER A 567 -1.64 28.07 -6.72
CA SER A 567 -2.81 28.48 -7.49
C SER A 567 -3.89 29.14 -6.64
N CYS A 568 -4.07 28.75 -5.39
CA CYS A 568 -5.10 29.27 -4.50
C CYS A 568 -4.53 30.05 -3.31
N ASP A 569 -3.22 30.26 -3.28
CA ASP A 569 -2.54 30.99 -2.22
C ASP A 569 -1.96 32.34 -2.69
N PRO A 570 -2.74 33.43 -2.55
CA PRO A 570 -2.21 34.78 -2.69
C PRO A 570 -1.82 35.44 -1.34
N ASP A 571 -1.63 34.68 -0.26
CA ASP A 571 -1.19 35.17 1.06
C ASP A 571 0.34 35.05 1.22
N TYR A 572 1.07 35.88 0.47
CA TYR A 572 2.53 35.77 0.34
C TYR A 572 3.35 36.15 1.57
N ASP A 573 2.71 36.67 2.62
CA ASP A 573 3.35 36.86 3.94
C ASP A 573 2.83 35.88 5.01
N ASN A 574 2.05 34.86 4.59
CA ASN A 574 1.50 33.73 5.35
C ASN A 574 0.87 34.16 6.69
N ASN A 575 0.07 35.23 6.65
CA ASN A 575 -0.62 35.76 7.82
C ASN A 575 -2.09 35.26 7.94
N LEU A 576 -2.49 34.37 7.04
CA LEU A 576 -3.82 33.80 6.80
C LEU A 576 -4.87 34.79 6.29
N VAL A 577 -4.45 35.95 5.77
CA VAL A 577 -5.36 36.99 5.26
C VAL A 577 -4.75 37.71 4.06
N VAL A 578 -5.36 37.47 2.90
CA VAL A 578 -5.00 38.14 1.65
C VAL A 578 -5.38 39.62 1.71
N ASN A 579 -4.41 40.52 1.67
CA ASN A 579 -4.62 41.95 1.84
C ASN A 579 -3.69 42.82 0.96
N PHE A 580 -3.55 44.10 1.32
CA PHE A 580 -2.76 45.05 0.53
C PHE A 580 -1.25 44.79 0.59
N ASN A 581 -0.74 44.15 1.65
CA ASN A 581 0.65 43.71 1.71
C ASN A 581 0.95 42.70 0.60
N ASP A 582 0.08 41.73 0.40
CA ASP A 582 0.21 40.70 -0.64
C ASP A 582 0.14 41.31 -2.03
N PHE A 583 -0.74 42.29 -2.23
CA PHE A 583 -0.77 43.06 -3.46
C PHE A 583 0.57 43.77 -3.73
N ILE A 584 1.22 44.34 -2.70
CA ILE A 584 2.54 44.96 -2.85
C ILE A 584 3.58 43.91 -3.22
N ILE A 585 3.54 42.73 -2.61
CA ILE A 585 4.45 41.61 -2.91
C ILE A 585 4.30 41.18 -4.37
N MET A 586 3.08 40.90 -4.84
CA MET A 586 2.81 40.55 -6.23
C MET A 586 3.23 41.64 -7.21
N ARG A 587 2.90 42.91 -6.93
CA ARG A 587 3.27 44.04 -7.78
C ARG A 587 4.79 44.15 -7.96
N ASN A 588 5.57 43.83 -6.92
CA ASN A 588 7.02 43.86 -7.01
C ASN A 588 7.58 42.69 -7.84
N ALA A 589 6.81 41.62 -8.03
CA ALA A 589 7.12 40.46 -8.87
C ALA A 589 6.53 40.55 -10.29
N PHE A 590 5.82 41.63 -10.63
CA PHE A 590 5.14 41.76 -11.92
C PHE A 590 6.12 41.68 -13.10
N TYR A 591 5.77 40.88 -14.12
CA TYR A 591 6.59 40.45 -15.26
C TYR A 591 7.81 39.59 -14.91
N GLN A 592 7.86 38.98 -13.74
CA GLN A 592 8.92 38.05 -13.35
C GLN A 592 8.43 36.60 -13.40
N VAL A 593 9.38 35.69 -13.61
CA VAL A 593 9.17 34.25 -13.40
C VAL A 593 9.31 34.02 -11.90
N ASN A 594 8.19 33.89 -11.21
CA ASN A 594 8.16 33.58 -9.79
C ASN A 594 7.02 32.60 -9.53
N GLN A 595 7.38 31.33 -9.36
CA GLN A 595 6.42 30.24 -9.22
C GLN A 595 5.48 30.43 -8.03
N ASN A 596 5.95 30.98 -6.90
CA ASN A 596 5.14 31.21 -5.69
C ASN A 596 4.04 32.26 -5.88
N ILE A 597 4.21 33.18 -6.84
CA ILE A 597 3.29 34.31 -7.05
C ILE A 597 2.47 34.12 -8.33
N ASP A 598 2.88 33.20 -9.20
CA ASP A 598 2.26 32.84 -10.47
C ASP A 598 1.01 31.97 -10.23
N LEU A 599 -0.09 32.63 -9.87
CA LEU A 599 -1.35 32.00 -9.48
C LEU A 599 -2.00 31.22 -10.63
N ASP A 600 -1.82 31.58 -11.89
CA ASP A 600 -2.39 30.81 -13.02
C ASP A 600 -1.41 29.77 -13.62
N GLY A 601 -0.19 29.69 -13.09
CA GLY A 601 0.82 28.72 -13.46
C GLY A 601 1.34 28.85 -14.90
N ASN A 602 1.16 30.02 -15.55
CA ASN A 602 1.58 30.23 -16.94
C ASN A 602 3.09 30.51 -17.08
N GLY A 603 3.82 30.61 -15.96
CA GLY A 603 5.26 30.85 -15.86
C GLY A 603 5.65 32.32 -15.71
N ILE A 604 4.71 33.28 -15.65
CA ILE A 604 5.01 34.70 -15.50
C ILE A 604 3.91 35.46 -14.76
N VAL A 605 4.29 36.15 -13.69
CA VAL A 605 3.39 37.00 -12.90
C VAL A 605 2.92 38.19 -13.75
N ASN A 606 1.62 38.28 -14.02
CA ASN A 606 1.05 39.31 -14.86
C ASN A 606 -0.39 39.70 -14.42
N PHE A 607 -1.15 40.35 -15.31
CA PHE A 607 -2.48 40.84 -14.99
C PHE A 607 -3.51 39.71 -14.75
N ALA A 608 -3.25 38.50 -15.25
CA ALA A 608 -4.06 37.32 -14.95
C ALA A 608 -3.99 36.97 -13.45
N ASP A 609 -2.78 36.88 -12.89
CA ASP A 609 -2.55 36.64 -11.45
C ASP A 609 -3.18 37.73 -10.59
N MET A 610 -3.00 38.98 -11.01
CA MET A 610 -3.60 40.13 -10.33
C MET A 610 -5.14 40.05 -10.31
N ALA A 611 -5.76 39.49 -11.34
CA ALA A 611 -7.20 39.30 -11.38
C ALA A 611 -7.67 38.22 -10.39
N ILE A 612 -6.86 37.19 -10.15
CA ILE A 612 -7.14 36.14 -9.16
C ILE A 612 -6.96 36.68 -7.75
N LEU A 613 -5.82 37.30 -7.43
CA LEU A 613 -5.57 37.90 -6.11
C LEU A 613 -6.69 38.87 -5.72
N ARG A 614 -7.17 39.67 -6.68
CA ARG A 614 -8.26 40.61 -6.44
C ARG A 614 -9.58 39.93 -6.03
N GLN A 615 -9.85 38.72 -6.51
CA GLN A 615 -11.04 37.96 -6.12
C GLN A 615 -10.94 37.45 -4.67
N LEU A 616 -9.72 37.21 -4.20
CA LEU A 616 -9.43 36.64 -2.89
C LEU A 616 -9.07 37.69 -1.82
N LEU A 617 -9.08 38.98 -2.16
CA LEU A 617 -8.87 40.06 -1.19
C LEU A 617 -9.82 39.94 0.02
N TYR A 618 -9.24 40.01 1.21
CA TYR A 618 -9.85 39.85 2.52
C TYR A 618 -10.38 38.44 2.84
N GLN A 619 -9.97 37.43 2.07
CA GLN A 619 -10.23 36.01 2.34
C GLN A 619 -8.97 35.33 2.90
N ALA A 620 -9.16 34.14 3.45
CA ALA A 620 -8.05 33.23 3.75
C ALA A 620 -7.51 32.61 2.43
N PRO A 621 -6.26 32.14 2.39
CA PRO A 621 -5.76 31.34 1.28
C PRO A 621 -6.54 30.02 1.13
N GLY A 622 -6.47 29.41 -0.04
CA GLY A 622 -7.18 28.17 -0.35
C GLY A 622 -8.60 28.37 -0.92
N PRO A 623 -9.55 27.47 -0.62
CA PRO A 623 -9.48 26.36 0.36
C PRO A 623 -8.56 25.20 -0.07
N SER A 624 -7.97 24.52 0.92
CA SER A 624 -7.07 23.35 0.79
C SER A 624 -7.61 22.17 1.61
N GLY A 625 -7.37 20.95 1.13
CA GLY A 625 -7.58 19.71 1.89
C GLY A 625 -6.40 19.35 2.78
N LEU A 626 -5.22 19.95 2.54
CA LEU A 626 -4.00 19.71 3.31
C LEU A 626 -3.83 20.69 4.48
N ALA A 627 -4.49 21.86 4.43
CA ALA A 627 -4.42 22.91 5.44
C ALA A 627 -5.83 23.26 5.98
N PRO A 628 -6.00 23.37 7.32
CA PRO A 628 -7.29 23.53 7.99
C PRO A 628 -7.95 24.91 7.87
#